data_AF-A0A258D861-F1
#
_entry.id   AF-A0A258D861-F1
#
_cell.length_a   1.000
_cell.length_b   1.000
_cell.length_c   1.000
_cell.angle_alpha   90.00
_cell.angle_beta   90.00
_cell.angle_gamma   90.00
#
_symmetry.space_group_name_H-M   'P 1'
#
loop_
_entity.id
_entity.type
_entity.pdbx_description
1 polymer ?
#
loop_
_entity_poly.entity_id
_entity_poly.type
_entity_poly.pdbx_seq_one_letter_code
_entity_poly.pdbx_strand_id
1 'polypeptide(L)'
;LHDEEDRVMLKPPALAAYRGWCDGFLEQCARHLGPMPVLGDPKQRARVVEVLGDAFAEMAPADRVLRVWIKLAALVPAILLCGRVAEVEDLAGELKTACDAATGLHFPWDD
;
A
#
# COMPACT_ATOMS: atom_id res chain seq x y z
N LEU A 1 -13.38 22.26 -21.85
CA LEU A 1 -13.54 21.03 -21.04
C LEU A 1 -12.65 19.89 -21.55
N HIS A 2 -11.57 20.18 -22.26
CA HIS A 2 -10.57 19.21 -22.70
C HIS A 2 -9.14 19.73 -22.52
N ASP A 3 -8.96 20.92 -21.93
CA ASP A 3 -7.64 21.51 -21.73
C ASP A 3 -7.07 21.08 -20.37
N GLU A 4 -5.75 21.06 -20.25
CA GLU A 4 -5.04 20.66 -19.03
C GLU A 4 -5.45 21.54 -17.83
N GLU A 5 -5.82 22.79 -18.09
CA GLU A 5 -6.34 23.78 -17.13
C GLU A 5 -7.75 23.44 -16.61
N ASP A 6 -8.52 22.63 -17.35
CA ASP A 6 -9.85 22.15 -16.92
C ASP A 6 -9.74 20.98 -15.91
N ARG A 7 -8.53 20.42 -15.71
CA ARG A 7 -8.31 19.28 -14.82
C ARG A 7 -7.99 19.78 -13.41
N VAL A 8 -8.99 19.74 -12.53
CA VAL A 8 -8.76 19.91 -11.08
C VAL A 8 -8.07 18.64 -10.55
N MET A 9 -6.73 18.64 -10.59
CA MET A 9 -5.92 17.57 -10.02
C MET A 9 -5.78 17.80 -8.52
N LEU A 10 -6.24 16.84 -7.72
CA LEU A 10 -5.90 16.82 -6.30
C LEU A 10 -4.38 16.72 -6.18
N LYS A 11 -3.78 17.54 -5.31
CA LYS A 11 -2.35 17.44 -5.01
C LYS A 11 -2.07 16.00 -4.53
N PRO A 12 -1.15 15.26 -5.17
CA PRO A 12 -0.75 13.95 -4.69
C PRO A 12 -0.23 14.08 -3.25
N PRO A 13 -0.57 13.16 -2.34
CA PRO A 13 -0.07 13.27 -0.98
C PRO A 13 1.45 13.06 -0.96
N ALA A 14 2.11 13.77 -0.06
CA ALA A 14 3.51 13.53 0.24
C ALA A 14 3.69 12.10 0.79
N LEU A 15 4.85 11.50 0.54
CA LEU A 15 5.19 10.15 1.04
C LEU A 15 4.98 10.02 2.55
N ALA A 16 5.39 11.02 3.33
CA ALA A 16 5.21 11.01 4.78
C ALA A 16 3.72 10.98 5.19
N ALA A 17 2.86 11.70 4.46
CA ALA A 17 1.42 11.69 4.71
C ALA A 17 0.81 10.33 4.37
N TYR A 18 1.25 9.71 3.28
CA TYR A 18 0.82 8.37 2.91
C TYR A 18 1.25 7.31 3.94
N ARG A 19 2.52 7.32 4.38
CA ARG A 19 3.01 6.41 5.43
C ARG A 19 2.25 6.58 6.74
N GLY A 20 2.02 7.82 7.17
CA GLY A 20 1.23 8.10 8.39
C GLY A 20 -0.23 7.63 8.27
N TRP A 21 -0.84 7.80 7.10
CA TRP A 21 -2.17 7.27 6.84
C TRP A 21 -2.19 5.73 6.86
N CYS A 22 -1.23 5.06 6.23
CA CYS A 22 -1.12 3.60 6.24
C CYS A 22 -0.97 3.04 7.65
N ASP A 23 -0.09 3.61 8.47
CA ASP A 23 0.10 3.15 9.86
C ASP A 23 -1.20 3.25 10.65
N GLY A 24 -1.87 4.40 10.62
CA GLY A 24 -3.14 4.60 11.32
C GLY A 24 -4.30 3.76 10.79
N PHE A 25 -4.32 3.48 9.48
CA PHE A 25 -5.30 2.58 8.87
C PHE A 25 -5.08 1.12 9.31
N LEU A 26 -3.84 0.63 9.20
CA LEU A 26 -3.49 -0.74 9.55
C LEU A 26 -3.63 -1.00 11.05
N GLU A 27 -3.33 0.00 11.89
CA GLU A 27 -3.59 -0.07 13.32
C GLU A 27 -5.10 -0.22 13.62
N GLN A 28 -5.96 0.52 12.92
CA GLN A 28 -7.41 0.35 13.05
C GLN A 28 -7.87 -1.04 12.60
N CYS A 29 -7.31 -1.57 11.51
CA CYS A 29 -7.58 -2.94 11.07
C CYS A 29 -7.22 -3.97 12.16
N ALA A 30 -6.03 -3.86 12.76
CA ALA A 30 -5.58 -4.75 13.83
C ALA A 30 -6.51 -4.71 15.06
N ARG A 31 -7.11 -3.56 15.37
CA ARG A 31 -8.04 -3.40 16.50
C ARG A 31 -9.43 -3.96 16.22
N HIS A 32 -9.91 -3.89 14.97
CA HIS A 32 -11.33 -4.10 14.66
C HIS A 32 -11.66 -5.35 13.84
N LEU A 33 -10.69 -5.92 13.11
CA LEU A 33 -10.94 -7.04 12.20
C LEU A 33 -10.61 -8.42 12.80
N GLY A 34 -10.21 -8.47 14.06
CA GLY A 34 -9.85 -9.70 14.78
C GLY A 34 -8.33 -9.88 14.95
N PRO A 35 -7.88 -11.05 15.45
CA PRO A 35 -6.46 -11.28 15.72
C PRO A 35 -5.62 -11.20 14.45
N MET A 36 -4.76 -10.18 14.38
CA MET A 36 -3.79 -9.98 13.29
C MET A 36 -2.40 -9.77 13.88
N PRO A 37 -1.66 -10.83 14.25
CA PRO A 37 -0.36 -10.71 14.91
C PRO A 37 0.62 -9.76 14.20
N VAL A 38 0.68 -9.84 12.87
CA VAL A 38 1.52 -8.96 12.03
C VAL A 38 1.16 -7.49 12.18
N LEU A 39 -0.13 -7.13 12.19
CA LEU A 39 -0.53 -5.72 12.33
C LEU A 39 -0.59 -5.28 13.80
N GLY A 40 -0.71 -6.23 14.74
CA GLY A 40 -0.70 -5.99 16.17
C GLY A 40 0.69 -5.63 16.70
N ASP A 41 1.75 -6.15 16.10
CA ASP A 41 3.14 -5.76 16.40
C ASP A 41 3.52 -4.47 15.66
N PRO A 42 3.83 -3.36 16.37
CA PRO A 42 4.22 -2.10 15.74
C PRO A 42 5.44 -2.19 14.81
N LYS A 43 6.41 -3.09 15.10
CA LYS A 43 7.59 -3.25 14.24
C LYS A 43 7.24 -3.91 12.92
N GLN A 44 6.42 -4.95 12.97
CA GLN A 44 5.95 -5.64 11.77
C GLN A 44 5.00 -4.76 10.96
N ARG A 45 4.11 -4.02 11.61
CA ARG A 45 3.28 -3.01 10.94
C ARG A 45 4.12 -1.92 10.27
N ALA A 46 5.16 -1.42 10.93
CA ALA A 46 6.08 -0.45 10.33
C ALA A 46 6.77 -1.00 9.08
N ARG A 47 7.14 -2.29 9.07
CA ARG A 47 7.68 -2.97 7.89
C ARG A 47 6.69 -2.99 6.72
N VAL A 48 5.41 -3.27 6.97
CA VAL A 48 4.36 -3.20 5.94
C VAL A 48 4.19 -1.78 5.39
N VAL A 49 4.22 -0.76 6.27
CA VAL A 49 4.14 0.65 5.88
C VAL A 49 5.35 1.08 5.05
N GLU A 50 6.54 0.57 5.36
CA GLU A 50 7.75 0.78 4.57
C GLU A 50 7.59 0.24 3.16
N VAL A 51 7.20 -1.02 2.99
CA VAL A 51 6.98 -1.65 1.67
C VAL A 51 5.98 -0.86 0.83
N LEU A 52 4.82 -0.51 1.39
CA LEU A 52 3.82 0.31 0.70
C LEU A 52 4.37 1.70 0.35
N GLY A 53 5.13 2.31 1.25
CA GLY A 53 5.71 3.63 1.06
C GLY A 53 6.81 3.67 0.01
N ASP A 54 7.64 2.64 -0.06
CA ASP A 54 8.73 2.54 -1.03
C ASP A 54 8.16 2.37 -2.44
N ALA A 55 7.19 1.46 -2.63
CA ALA A 55 6.46 1.34 -3.88
C ALA A 55 5.74 2.65 -4.27
N PHE A 56 5.15 3.36 -3.29
CA PHE A 56 4.52 4.66 -3.53
C PHE A 56 5.54 5.72 -3.99
N ALA A 57 6.76 5.66 -3.47
CA ALA A 57 7.83 6.61 -3.78
C ALA A 57 8.41 6.41 -5.19
N GLU A 58 8.46 5.16 -5.66
CA GLU A 58 8.94 4.81 -7.00
C GLU A 58 8.06 5.39 -8.11
N MET A 59 6.77 5.58 -7.86
CA MET A 59 5.87 6.26 -8.81
C MET A 59 6.12 7.77 -8.87
N ALA A 60 6.09 8.32 -10.08
CA ALA A 60 6.07 9.77 -10.27
C ALA A 60 4.82 10.37 -9.61
N PRO A 61 4.90 11.56 -8.96
CA PRO A 61 3.78 12.14 -8.22
C PRO A 61 2.47 12.24 -9.03
N ALA A 62 2.55 12.53 -10.33
CA ALA A 62 1.38 12.63 -11.21
C ALA A 62 0.62 11.29 -11.36
N ASP A 63 1.31 10.17 -11.20
CA ASP A 63 0.78 8.81 -11.38
C ASP A 63 0.36 8.16 -10.06
N ARG A 64 0.52 8.86 -8.94
CA ARG A 64 0.11 8.38 -7.60
C ARG A 64 -1.39 8.50 -7.40
N VAL A 65 -2.15 7.72 -8.17
CA VAL A 65 -3.61 7.66 -8.08
C VAL A 65 -4.00 7.13 -6.70
N LEU A 66 -4.41 8.03 -5.80
CA LEU A 66 -4.76 7.74 -4.40
C LEU A 66 -5.63 6.49 -4.20
N ARG A 67 -6.63 6.31 -5.07
CA ARG A 67 -7.55 5.17 -5.02
C ARG A 67 -6.84 3.82 -5.19
N VAL A 68 -5.76 3.74 -5.97
CA VAL A 68 -4.96 2.52 -6.13
C VAL A 68 -4.23 2.21 -4.83
N TRP A 69 -3.57 3.22 -4.25
CA TRP A 69 -2.80 3.08 -3.02
C TRP A 69 -3.65 2.75 -1.79
N ILE A 70 -4.85 3.32 -1.69
CA ILE A 70 -5.83 2.93 -0.66
C ILE A 70 -6.21 1.45 -0.81
N LYS A 71 -6.39 0.95 -2.05
CA LYS A 71 -6.70 -0.46 -2.29
C LYS A 71 -5.52 -1.37 -1.93
N LEU A 72 -4.30 -0.98 -2.25
CA LEU A 72 -3.10 -1.73 -1.89
C LEU A 72 -2.93 -1.82 -0.37
N ALA A 73 -3.16 -0.74 0.37
CA ALA A 73 -3.19 -0.78 1.83
C ALA A 73 -4.32 -1.66 2.38
N ALA A 74 -5.52 -1.60 1.78
CA ALA A 74 -6.67 -2.43 2.16
C ALA A 74 -6.49 -3.92 1.80
N LEU A 75 -5.58 -4.26 0.89
CA LEU A 75 -5.24 -5.64 0.57
C LEU A 75 -4.53 -6.34 1.73
N VAL A 76 -3.76 -5.60 2.53
CA VAL A 76 -3.03 -6.10 3.70
C VAL A 76 -3.93 -6.91 4.65
N PRO A 77 -5.00 -6.33 5.25
CA PRO A 77 -5.87 -7.10 6.13
C PRO A 77 -6.60 -8.23 5.39
N ALA A 78 -6.91 -8.08 4.10
CA ALA A 78 -7.56 -9.14 3.32
C ALA A 78 -6.65 -10.37 3.18
N ILE A 79 -5.37 -10.18 2.87
CA ILE A 79 -4.37 -11.25 2.80
C ILE A 79 -4.26 -11.99 4.14
N LEU A 80 -4.17 -11.24 5.24
CA LEU A 80 -4.05 -11.80 6.59
C LEU A 80 -5.31 -12.58 7.00
N LEU A 81 -6.50 -12.06 6.70
CA LEU A 81 -7.77 -12.74 6.99
C LEU A 81 -7.95 -14.03 6.17
N CYS A 82 -7.37 -14.09 4.97
CA CYS A 82 -7.36 -15.32 4.18
C CYS A 82 -6.41 -16.40 4.74
N GLY A 83 -5.58 -16.07 5.75
CA GLY A 83 -4.65 -17.02 6.37
C GLY A 83 -3.57 -17.55 5.43
N ARG A 84 -3.29 -16.84 4.32
CA ARG A 84 -2.29 -17.27 3.32
C ARG A 84 -0.86 -17.03 3.76
N VAL A 85 -0.65 -16.08 4.67
CA VAL A 85 0.65 -15.69 5.19
C VAL A 85 0.55 -15.45 6.69
N ALA A 86 1.54 -15.93 7.42
CA ALA A 86 1.66 -15.77 8.87
C ALA A 86 2.79 -14.81 9.26
N GLU A 87 3.80 -14.67 8.39
CA GLU A 87 5.00 -13.88 8.64
C GLU A 87 4.99 -12.57 7.83
N VAL A 88 5.62 -11.54 8.40
CA VAL A 88 5.65 -10.20 7.80
C VAL A 88 6.41 -10.16 6.47
N GLU A 89 7.46 -10.97 6.29
CA GLU A 89 8.24 -10.97 5.06
C GLU A 89 7.52 -11.68 3.91
N ASP A 90 6.72 -12.72 4.20
CA ASP A 90 5.87 -13.35 3.17
C ASP A 90 4.79 -12.36 2.70
N LEU A 91 4.16 -11.64 3.64
CA LEU A 91 3.23 -10.56 3.34
C LEU A 91 3.90 -9.43 2.53
N ALA A 92 5.13 -9.07 2.86
CA ALA A 92 5.89 -8.08 2.10
C ALA A 92 6.13 -8.52 0.65
N GLY A 93 6.43 -9.80 0.42
CA GLY A 93 6.59 -10.37 -0.93
C GLY A 93 5.29 -10.32 -1.75
N GLU A 94 4.17 -10.70 -1.15
CA GLU A 94 2.84 -10.61 -1.78
C GLU A 94 2.45 -9.17 -2.10
N LEU A 95 2.72 -8.23 -1.17
CA LEU A 95 2.47 -6.82 -1.37
C LEU A 95 3.32 -6.21 -2.47
N LYS A 96 4.61 -6.57 -2.55
CA LYS A 96 5.49 -6.10 -3.61
C LYS A 96 4.96 -6.54 -4.98
N THR A 97 4.64 -7.82 -5.12
CA THR A 97 4.01 -8.38 -6.34
C THR A 97 2.73 -7.64 -6.70
N ALA A 98 1.87 -7.35 -5.73
CA ALA A 98 0.63 -6.61 -5.95
C ALA A 98 0.88 -5.14 -6.35
N CYS A 99 1.90 -4.49 -5.78
CA CYS A 99 2.29 -3.13 -6.14
C CYS A 99 2.82 -3.09 -7.57
N ASP A 100 3.73 -3.99 -7.92
CA ASP A 100 4.32 -4.11 -9.26
C ASP A 100 3.24 -4.31 -10.34
N ALA A 101 2.29 -5.20 -10.07
CA ALA A 101 1.15 -5.45 -10.95
C ALA A 101 0.19 -4.24 -11.07
N ALA A 102 0.02 -3.47 -9.98
CA ALA A 102 -0.87 -2.31 -9.95
C ALA A 102 -0.26 -1.05 -10.59
N THR A 103 1.07 -0.93 -10.57
CA THR A 103 1.81 0.19 -11.16
C THR A 103 2.23 -0.09 -12.60
N GLY A 104 2.33 -1.37 -12.99
CA GLY A 104 2.87 -1.76 -14.30
C GLY A 104 4.37 -1.50 -14.42
N LEU A 105 5.08 -1.34 -13.30
CA LEU A 105 6.53 -1.07 -13.26
C LEU A 105 7.37 -2.33 -13.48
N HIS A 106 6.81 -3.51 -13.22
CA HIS A 106 7.47 -4.79 -13.42
C HIS A 106 6.49 -5.76 -14.07
N PHE A 107 6.80 -6.16 -15.30
CA PHE A 107 6.07 -7.21 -15.99
C PHE A 107 6.80 -8.55 -15.87
N PRO A 108 6.09 -9.68 -15.96
CA PRO A 108 6.68 -11.02 -15.87
C PRO A 108 7.73 -11.38 -16.92
N TRP A 109 7.99 -10.49 -17.90
CA TRP A 109 8.93 -10.69 -19.01
C TRP A 109 10.10 -9.71 -18.99
N ASP A 110 10.25 -8.91 -17.92
CA ASP A 110 11.38 -7.99 -17.75
C ASP A 110 12.63 -8.67 -17.15
N ASP A 111 12.61 -10.01 -16.99
CA ASP A 111 13.72 -10.88 -16.56
C ASP A 111 14.45 -11.56 -17.75
#